data_AF-A0AAD0XHD2-F1
#
_entry.id   AF-A0AAD0XHD2-F1
#
_cell.length_a   1.000
_cell.length_b   1.000
_cell.length_c   1.000
_cell.angle_alpha   90.00
_cell.angle_beta   90.00
_cell.angle_gamma   90.00
#
_symmetry.space_group_name_H-M   'P 1'
#
loop_
_entity.id
_entity.type
_entity.pdbx_description
1 polymer ?
#
loop_
_entity_poly.entity_id
_entity_poly.type
_entity_poly.pdbx_seq_one_letter_code
_entity_poly.pdbx_strand_id
1 'polypeptide(L)'
;MSEISIDISEQTLVQVALDNIPWSSRAAEDQPYHEKQRQLEQVFVDWAAQLVKARQQAFGPAYVFGVDMRAPVKEALLPALYDGVRQFIFAAARGPIRNATVTIVGPRKNEAGQNIGELNNEFSATMAGGAVGGVSAYLTEAWLLQAMDRRAHLSNLAKLEPVDMHLLAPDPGPVQLRLVNGTKEYWCPASDQYGGHAEMGKDDTDPSLPHDTDPTLTMLKDQAAELRASWVRWQGNIEGKGMLSWFRPGLSGAFNTARRTLSTAQLLKSPLPLFGTSVLATSAGGVANFTIGMSKAMPWMSQVQSDNLIGGTQTLNLFKLTIPQPNRPAVSWRDAASFPNYAKDVMWEMGGRIKHSFDPQRSWRDFSVQTKDAIRNVAISAIGSMLSAGAGKKLAELMRNGNPTELPGESFKAGSSLLQQFGQSTTYDYVWEAFRDFTKSDTYDISPSLDRARDQKQLSLLFQAKQECGKLLVLMYEWRRLMPPHVQDIEHIALQSDLLERDLNAAQIKATHDALKSESVSTCQRSSAQLHLYAKLINTTEKAMKLINQRDALVAKRSPVP
;
A
#
# COMPACT_ATOMS: atom_id res chain seq x y z
N MET A 1 13.27 -32.58 11.23
CA MET A 1 12.25 -32.85 12.25
C MET A 1 10.98 -32.19 11.77
N SER A 2 10.04 -33.00 11.27
CA SER A 2 8.71 -32.55 10.84
C SER A 2 7.88 -32.30 12.08
N GLU A 3 7.50 -31.05 12.33
CA GLU A 3 6.48 -30.72 13.33
C GLU A 3 5.18 -31.44 12.94
N ILE A 4 4.74 -32.34 13.81
CA ILE A 4 3.41 -32.94 13.72
C ILE A 4 2.43 -31.83 14.10
N SER A 5 1.84 -31.17 13.10
CA SER A 5 0.72 -30.25 13.30
C SER A 5 -0.51 -31.09 13.65
N ILE A 6 -0.76 -31.27 14.95
CA ILE A 6 -2.03 -31.82 15.44
C ILE A 6 -3.06 -30.70 15.23
N ASP A 7 -4.00 -30.91 14.30
CA ASP A 7 -5.09 -29.98 14.03
C ASP A 7 -6.13 -30.12 15.15
N ILE A 8 -5.89 -29.41 16.26
CA ILE A 8 -6.81 -29.36 17.41
C ILE A 8 -7.91 -28.36 17.06
N SER A 9 -9.18 -28.78 17.19
CA SER A 9 -10.30 -27.86 16.96
C SER A 9 -10.28 -26.69 17.95
N GLU A 10 -10.71 -25.51 17.52
CA GLU A 10 -10.71 -24.30 18.36
C GLU A 10 -11.59 -24.48 19.60
N GLN A 11 -12.67 -25.28 19.51
CA GLN A 11 -13.50 -25.69 20.64
C GLN A 11 -12.69 -26.49 21.69
N THR A 12 -11.92 -27.49 21.26
CA THR A 12 -11.06 -28.27 22.17
C THR A 12 -10.02 -27.39 22.84
N LEU A 13 -9.46 -26.44 22.08
CA LEU A 13 -8.45 -25.52 22.60
C LEU A 13 -9.01 -24.58 23.69
N VAL A 14 -10.21 -24.03 23.49
CA VAL A 14 -10.90 -23.23 24.52
C VAL A 14 -11.29 -24.09 25.73
N GLN A 15 -11.85 -25.28 25.48
CA GLN A 15 -12.27 -26.20 26.54
C GLN A 15 -11.09 -26.59 27.46
N VAL A 16 -9.96 -27.00 26.88
CA VAL A 16 -8.75 -27.37 27.65
C VAL A 16 -8.24 -26.20 28.49
N ALA A 17 -8.32 -24.97 27.98
CA ALA A 17 -7.91 -23.79 28.74
C ALA A 17 -8.85 -23.52 29.93
N LEU A 18 -10.16 -23.65 29.73
CA LEU A 18 -11.17 -23.48 30.79
C LEU A 18 -11.14 -24.61 31.82
N ASP A 19 -10.77 -25.82 31.43
CA ASP A 19 -10.64 -26.97 32.34
C ASP A 19 -9.53 -26.78 33.39
N ASN A 20 -8.54 -25.92 33.09
CA ASN A 20 -7.49 -25.56 34.04
C ASN A 20 -7.96 -24.54 35.11
N ILE A 21 -9.17 -23.99 34.97
CA ILE A 21 -9.76 -23.05 35.92
C ILE A 21 -10.73 -23.82 36.83
N PRO A 22 -10.55 -23.78 38.16
CA PRO A 22 -11.41 -24.51 39.08
C PRO A 22 -12.85 -23.97 39.06
N TRP A 23 -13.81 -24.86 39.25
CA TRP A 23 -15.20 -24.49 39.51
C TRP A 23 -15.36 -23.80 40.86
N SER A 24 -16.40 -22.97 41.02
CA SER A 24 -16.71 -22.40 42.33
C SER A 24 -17.04 -23.49 43.34
N SER A 25 -16.83 -23.23 44.63
CA SER A 25 -17.07 -24.21 45.70
C SER A 25 -18.49 -24.76 45.66
N ARG A 26 -19.46 -23.91 45.32
CA ARG A 26 -20.86 -24.32 45.12
C ARG A 26 -21.02 -25.28 43.95
N ALA A 27 -20.44 -24.98 42.79
CA ALA A 27 -20.48 -25.87 41.63
C ALA A 27 -19.71 -27.19 41.88
N ALA A 28 -18.73 -27.19 42.78
CA ALA A 28 -18.04 -28.42 43.18
C ALA A 28 -18.88 -29.30 44.13
N GLU A 29 -19.73 -28.69 44.97
CA GLU A 29 -20.51 -29.38 46.00
C GLU A 29 -21.93 -29.77 45.54
N ASP A 30 -22.56 -28.98 44.66
CA ASP A 30 -23.93 -29.16 44.17
C ASP A 30 -23.95 -29.70 42.73
N GLN A 31 -24.19 -31.01 42.57
CA GLN A 31 -24.19 -31.67 41.25
C GLN A 31 -25.22 -31.13 40.25
N PRO A 32 -26.50 -30.93 40.63
CA PRO A 32 -27.47 -30.25 39.76
C PRO A 32 -27.01 -28.87 39.26
N TYR A 33 -26.38 -28.06 40.12
CA TYR A 33 -25.85 -26.76 39.73
C TYR A 33 -24.61 -26.88 38.82
N HIS A 34 -23.73 -27.86 39.07
CA HIS A 34 -22.59 -28.19 38.20
C HIS A 34 -23.02 -28.53 36.77
N GLU A 35 -24.07 -29.34 36.62
CA GLU A 35 -24.55 -29.77 35.31
C GLU A 35 -25.13 -28.58 34.52
N LYS A 36 -25.84 -27.66 35.17
CA LYS A 36 -26.29 -26.40 34.55
C LYS A 36 -25.11 -25.54 34.11
N GLN A 37 -24.10 -25.38 34.96
CA GLN A 37 -22.89 -24.62 34.65
C GLN A 37 -22.11 -25.22 33.47
N ARG A 38 -22.05 -26.56 33.36
CA ARG A 38 -21.46 -27.24 32.19
C ARG A 38 -22.24 -27.01 30.89
N GLN A 39 -23.57 -26.93 30.94
CA GLN A 39 -24.37 -26.60 29.76
C GLN A 39 -24.12 -25.16 29.29
N LEU A 40 -24.02 -24.21 30.22
CA LEU A 40 -23.68 -22.82 29.90
C LEU A 40 -22.24 -22.69 29.37
N GLU A 41 -21.30 -23.45 29.92
CA GLU A 41 -19.93 -23.53 29.42
C GLU A 41 -19.89 -23.94 27.94
N GLN A 42 -20.67 -24.94 27.52
CA GLN A 42 -20.71 -25.36 26.11
C GLN A 42 -21.15 -24.22 25.17
N VAL A 43 -22.18 -23.47 25.56
CA VAL A 43 -22.66 -22.31 24.78
C VAL A 43 -21.60 -21.21 24.71
N PHE A 44 -20.89 -20.97 25.82
CA PHE A 44 -19.78 -20.03 25.86
C PHE A 44 -18.61 -20.50 24.98
N VAL A 45 -18.23 -21.78 25.04
CA VAL A 45 -17.14 -22.39 24.27
C VAL A 45 -17.41 -22.28 22.77
N ASP A 46 -18.65 -22.50 22.32
CA ASP A 46 -19.02 -22.37 20.91
C ASP A 46 -18.84 -20.93 20.40
N TRP A 47 -19.27 -19.94 21.18
CA TRP A 47 -19.07 -18.53 20.86
C TRP A 47 -17.58 -18.15 20.86
N ALA A 48 -16.85 -18.55 21.91
CA ALA A 48 -15.43 -18.25 22.07
C ALA A 48 -14.59 -18.89 20.95
N ALA A 49 -14.89 -20.14 20.57
CA ALA A 49 -14.20 -20.86 19.50
C ALA A 49 -14.34 -20.16 18.14
N GLN A 50 -15.54 -19.63 17.82
CA GLN A 50 -15.74 -18.84 16.60
C GLN A 50 -14.86 -17.59 16.57
N LEU A 51 -14.73 -16.91 17.72
CA LEU A 51 -13.90 -15.72 17.83
C LEU A 51 -12.41 -16.04 17.79
N VAL A 52 -11.96 -17.13 18.43
CA VAL A 52 -10.58 -17.64 18.33
C VAL A 52 -10.23 -17.90 16.87
N LYS A 53 -11.11 -18.60 16.15
CA LYS A 53 -10.94 -18.85 14.71
C LYS A 53 -10.87 -17.56 13.90
N ALA A 54 -11.75 -16.60 14.17
CA ALA A 54 -11.74 -15.30 13.50
C ALA A 54 -10.43 -14.52 13.77
N ARG A 55 -9.91 -14.55 15.01
CA ARG A 55 -8.62 -13.95 15.37
C ARG A 55 -7.44 -14.65 14.70
N GLN A 56 -7.42 -15.99 14.67
CA GLN A 56 -6.40 -16.77 13.96
C GLN A 56 -6.41 -16.47 12.46
N GLN A 57 -7.58 -16.35 11.83
CA GLN A 57 -7.70 -15.98 10.41
C GLN A 57 -7.22 -14.55 10.15
N ALA A 58 -7.48 -13.62 11.06
CA ALA A 58 -7.14 -12.21 10.89
C ALA A 58 -5.65 -11.90 11.14
N PHE A 59 -5.08 -12.46 12.19
CA PHE A 59 -3.69 -12.22 12.62
C PHE A 59 -2.70 -13.27 12.11
N GLY A 60 -3.20 -14.41 11.62
CA GLY A 60 -2.38 -15.53 11.19
C GLY A 60 -1.53 -16.10 12.33
N PRO A 61 -0.28 -16.53 12.06
CA PRO A 61 0.58 -17.18 13.05
C PRO A 61 1.03 -16.26 14.19
N ALA A 62 0.76 -14.96 14.12
CA ALA A 62 1.09 -14.01 15.17
C ALA A 62 0.14 -14.08 16.37
N TYR A 63 -1.06 -14.66 16.20
CA TYR A 63 -2.02 -14.83 17.29
C TYR A 63 -1.92 -16.22 17.90
N VAL A 64 -1.75 -16.24 19.22
CA VAL A 64 -1.78 -17.45 20.04
C VAL A 64 -2.83 -17.21 21.12
N PHE A 65 -3.76 -18.14 21.28
CA PHE A 65 -4.84 -18.02 22.26
C PHE A 65 -4.29 -17.89 23.69
N GLY A 66 -4.77 -16.91 24.46
CA GLY A 66 -4.37 -16.69 25.84
C GLY A 66 -2.95 -16.14 26.05
N VAL A 67 -2.22 -15.79 24.98
CA VAL A 67 -0.83 -15.30 25.06
C VAL A 67 -0.71 -13.90 24.45
N ASP A 68 -0.16 -12.95 25.20
CA ASP A 68 0.05 -11.57 24.73
C ASP A 68 0.79 -11.53 23.39
N MET A 69 0.21 -10.81 22.43
CA MET A 69 0.84 -10.60 21.13
C MET A 69 2.07 -9.71 21.26
N ARG A 70 3.11 -10.04 20.48
CA ARG A 70 4.28 -9.17 20.33
C ARG A 70 4.01 -8.12 19.25
N ALA A 71 4.47 -6.90 19.51
CA ALA A 71 4.39 -5.83 18.52
C ALA A 71 5.41 -6.06 17.39
N PRO A 72 5.03 -5.93 16.11
CA PRO A 72 5.86 -6.27 14.95
C PRO A 72 6.87 -5.16 14.60
N VAL A 73 7.65 -4.67 15.57
CA VAL A 73 8.52 -3.48 15.41
C VAL A 73 9.57 -3.69 14.31
N LYS A 74 10.16 -4.89 14.22
CA LYS A 74 11.22 -5.18 13.24
C LYS A 74 10.65 -5.32 11.83
N GLU A 75 9.51 -5.96 11.73
CA GLU A 75 8.78 -6.26 10.50
C GLU A 75 8.14 -4.99 9.91
N ALA A 76 7.81 -4.02 10.77
CA ALA A 76 7.28 -2.71 10.39
C ALA A 76 8.30 -1.75 9.77
N LEU A 77 9.60 -1.96 10.03
CA LEU A 77 10.65 -1.01 9.63
C LEU A 77 10.72 -0.79 8.13
N LEU A 78 10.69 -1.88 7.34
CA LEU A 78 10.80 -1.80 5.89
C LEU A 78 9.53 -1.20 5.24
N PRO A 79 8.31 -1.61 5.61
CA PRO A 79 7.08 -0.93 5.16
C PRO A 79 7.03 0.55 5.56
N ALA A 80 7.39 0.90 6.79
CA ALA A 80 7.40 2.28 7.26
C ALA A 80 8.44 3.13 6.50
N LEU A 81 9.62 2.57 6.22
CA LEU A 81 10.63 3.24 5.39
C LEU A 81 10.14 3.43 3.96
N TYR A 82 9.49 2.43 3.38
CA TYR A 82 8.90 2.54 2.05
C TYR A 82 7.85 3.67 2.00
N ASP A 83 6.94 3.72 2.96
CA ASP A 83 5.92 4.79 3.05
C ASP A 83 6.56 6.18 3.25
N GLY A 84 7.64 6.25 4.05
CA GLY A 84 8.43 7.46 4.21
C GLY A 84 9.10 7.91 2.90
N VAL A 85 9.75 7.01 2.18
CA VAL A 85 10.37 7.31 0.87
C VAL A 85 9.33 7.73 -0.16
N ARG A 86 8.20 7.01 -0.22
CA ARG A 86 7.06 7.34 -1.09
C ARG A 86 6.59 8.78 -0.84
N GLN A 87 6.39 9.14 0.43
CA GLN A 87 5.92 10.47 0.80
C GLN A 87 6.97 11.55 0.55
N PHE A 88 8.24 11.24 0.78
CA PHE A 88 9.33 12.15 0.45
C PHE A 88 9.32 12.50 -1.05
N ILE A 89 9.23 11.49 -1.93
CA ILE A 89 9.16 11.67 -3.38
C ILE A 89 7.93 12.51 -3.76
N PHE A 90 6.76 12.18 -3.20
CA PHE A 90 5.54 12.94 -3.43
C PHE A 90 5.66 14.41 -3.01
N ALA A 91 6.16 14.67 -1.80
CA ALA A 91 6.35 16.01 -1.29
C ALA A 91 7.38 16.80 -2.10
N ALA A 92 8.50 16.17 -2.46
CA ALA A 92 9.57 16.77 -3.28
C ALA A 92 9.10 17.13 -4.70
N ALA A 93 8.15 16.36 -5.26
CA ALA A 93 7.54 16.66 -6.54
C ALA A 93 6.50 17.78 -6.48
N ARG A 94 6.02 18.19 -5.29
CA ARG A 94 4.94 19.18 -5.15
C ARG A 94 5.45 20.51 -4.60
N GLY A 95 6.01 20.50 -3.39
CA GLY A 95 6.38 21.71 -2.64
C GLY A 95 7.49 22.54 -3.29
N PRO A 96 8.65 21.96 -3.63
CA PRO A 96 9.75 22.66 -4.29
C PRO A 96 9.36 23.28 -5.63
N ILE A 97 8.60 22.54 -6.45
CA ILE A 97 8.13 23.01 -7.76
C ILE A 97 7.17 24.18 -7.58
N ARG A 98 6.18 24.04 -6.68
CA ARG A 98 5.28 25.13 -6.31
C ARG A 98 6.05 26.37 -5.89
N ASN A 99 6.96 26.25 -4.92
CA ASN A 99 7.72 27.38 -4.37
C ASN A 99 8.53 28.08 -5.46
N ALA A 100 9.25 27.32 -6.30
CA ALA A 100 10.01 27.87 -7.42
C ALA A 100 9.10 28.59 -8.43
N THR A 101 7.95 28.02 -8.79
CA THR A 101 7.00 28.66 -9.71
C THR A 101 6.40 29.94 -9.11
N VAL A 102 6.05 29.96 -7.83
CA VAL A 102 5.57 31.19 -7.14
C VAL A 102 6.63 32.29 -7.21
N THR A 103 7.91 31.96 -7.03
CA THR A 103 9.03 32.91 -7.13
C THR A 103 9.34 33.36 -8.56
N ILE A 104 8.96 32.57 -9.57
CA ILE A 104 9.07 32.95 -10.99
C ILE A 104 7.96 33.92 -11.38
N VAL A 105 6.71 33.63 -10.99
CA VAL A 105 5.52 34.35 -11.44
C VAL A 105 5.26 35.62 -10.60
N GLY A 106 5.70 35.64 -9.35
CA GLY A 106 5.52 36.76 -8.44
C GLY A 106 6.52 37.91 -8.61
N PRO A 107 6.14 39.16 -8.27
CA PRO A 107 7.11 40.25 -8.20
C PRO A 107 8.09 39.99 -7.05
N ARG A 108 9.38 40.09 -7.36
CA ARG A 108 10.47 40.02 -6.37
C ARG A 108 10.64 41.42 -5.77
N LYS A 109 10.43 41.66 -4.47
CA LYS A 109 10.78 42.97 -3.91
C LYS A 109 11.56 42.96 -2.59
N ASN A 110 12.58 43.82 -2.59
CA ASN A 110 13.40 44.40 -1.53
C ASN A 110 13.56 45.89 -1.94
N GLU A 111 14.59 46.67 -1.58
CA GLU A 111 15.02 47.12 -0.25
C GLU A 111 14.04 48.13 0.40
N ALA A 112 12.88 48.42 -0.21
CA ALA A 112 11.92 49.41 0.34
C ALA A 112 10.43 49.12 0.06
N GLY A 113 10.02 47.88 -0.25
CA GLY A 113 8.60 47.57 -0.51
C GLY A 113 8.31 46.12 -0.92
N GLN A 114 8.51 45.21 0.05
CA GLN A 114 8.74 43.75 0.01
C GLN A 114 7.57 42.87 -0.55
N ASN A 115 7.77 41.71 -1.20
CA ASN A 115 7.96 40.37 -0.61
C ASN A 115 9.18 39.62 -1.22
N ILE A 116 9.81 38.73 -0.43
CA ILE A 116 10.96 37.91 -0.83
C ILE A 116 10.58 36.43 -1.00
N GLY A 117 10.76 35.90 -2.21
CA GLY A 117 10.71 34.47 -2.52
C GLY A 117 9.30 33.87 -2.59
N GLU A 118 9.12 32.70 -1.97
CA GLU A 118 7.89 31.90 -2.00
C GLU A 118 6.74 32.42 -1.14
N LEU A 119 6.99 33.39 -0.23
CA LEU A 119 5.95 34.05 0.57
C LEU A 119 5.14 35.09 -0.23
N ASN A 120 5.07 34.93 -1.56
CA ASN A 120 4.31 35.85 -2.37
C ASN A 120 2.83 35.77 -1.99
N ASN A 121 2.27 36.96 -1.85
CA ASN A 121 0.95 37.23 -1.37
C ASN A 121 -0.03 37.55 -2.51
N GLU A 122 0.47 37.57 -3.75
CA GLU A 122 -0.33 37.69 -4.96
C GLU A 122 -1.07 36.40 -5.29
N PHE A 123 -2.35 36.57 -5.52
CA PHE A 123 -3.30 35.51 -5.79
C PHE A 123 -2.98 34.75 -7.09
N SER A 124 -2.58 35.47 -8.15
CA SER A 124 -2.25 34.89 -9.46
C SER A 124 -1.00 34.01 -9.40
N ALA A 125 0.07 34.48 -8.74
CA ALA A 125 1.32 33.75 -8.63
C ALA A 125 1.19 32.50 -7.74
N THR A 126 0.45 32.61 -6.63
CA THR A 126 0.19 31.47 -5.72
C THR A 126 -0.71 30.42 -6.38
N MET A 127 -1.71 30.84 -7.15
CA MET A 127 -2.54 29.95 -7.96
C MET A 127 -1.73 29.24 -9.04
N ALA A 128 -0.89 29.96 -9.78
CA ALA A 128 -0.02 29.40 -10.81
C ALA A 128 0.98 28.38 -10.22
N GLY A 129 1.63 28.72 -9.10
CA GLY A 129 2.52 27.78 -8.41
C GLY A 129 1.80 26.55 -7.89
N GLY A 130 0.58 26.71 -7.38
CA GLY A 130 -0.29 25.60 -6.99
C GLY A 130 -0.64 24.71 -8.16
N ALA A 131 -1.06 25.28 -9.29
CA ALA A 131 -1.41 24.54 -10.49
C ALA A 131 -0.23 23.69 -11.00
N VAL A 132 0.96 24.30 -11.15
CA VAL A 132 2.17 23.60 -11.63
C VAL A 132 2.61 22.52 -10.65
N GLY A 133 2.62 22.81 -9.35
CA GLY A 133 2.90 21.82 -8.31
C GLY A 133 1.89 20.67 -8.28
N GLY A 134 0.63 20.94 -8.61
CA GLY A 134 -0.44 19.95 -8.74
C GLY A 134 -0.25 19.02 -9.95
N VAL A 135 0.16 19.57 -11.10
CA VAL A 135 0.52 18.76 -12.27
C VAL A 135 1.68 17.83 -11.92
N SER A 136 2.77 18.35 -11.35
CA SER A 136 3.95 17.54 -11.05
C SER A 136 3.69 16.48 -9.99
N ALA A 137 2.88 16.78 -8.97
CA ALA A 137 2.44 15.81 -7.98
C ALA A 137 1.59 14.70 -8.62
N TYR A 138 0.61 15.08 -9.46
CA TYR A 138 -0.21 14.13 -10.19
C TYR A 138 0.62 13.20 -11.08
N LEU A 139 1.56 13.75 -11.86
CA LEU A 139 2.44 12.96 -12.73
C LEU A 139 3.32 12.01 -11.93
N THR A 140 3.84 12.46 -10.79
CA THR A 140 4.64 11.64 -9.88
C THR A 140 3.82 10.50 -9.30
N GLU A 141 2.58 10.77 -8.87
CA GLU A 141 1.69 9.75 -8.33
C GLU A 141 1.26 8.73 -9.38
N ALA A 142 0.78 9.20 -10.54
CA ALA A 142 0.27 8.37 -11.62
C ALA A 142 1.35 7.52 -12.30
N TRP A 143 2.60 8.01 -12.38
CA TRP A 143 3.67 7.33 -13.12
C TRP A 143 4.69 6.66 -12.21
N LEU A 144 5.22 7.38 -11.21
CA LEU A 144 6.32 6.87 -10.38
C LEU A 144 5.82 6.11 -9.16
N LEU A 145 4.90 6.68 -8.36
CA LEU A 145 4.45 6.04 -7.13
C LEU A 145 3.62 4.79 -7.41
N GLN A 146 2.74 4.81 -8.42
CA GLN A 146 2.04 3.59 -8.86
C GLN A 146 3.01 2.53 -9.43
N ALA A 147 4.13 2.94 -10.04
CA ALA A 147 5.18 1.99 -10.47
C ALA A 147 5.91 1.37 -9.27
N MET A 148 6.24 2.18 -8.26
CA MET A 148 6.79 1.72 -6.99
C MET A 148 5.84 0.74 -6.30
N ASP A 149 4.55 1.08 -6.18
CA ASP A 149 3.55 0.24 -5.49
C ASP A 149 3.38 -1.11 -6.15
N ARG A 150 3.36 -1.13 -7.49
CA ARG A 150 3.30 -2.37 -8.23
C ARG A 150 4.52 -3.24 -7.98
N ARG A 151 5.72 -2.65 -7.99
CA ARG A 151 6.97 -3.39 -7.76
C ARG A 151 7.09 -3.87 -6.31
N ALA A 152 6.71 -3.04 -5.34
CA ALA A 152 6.62 -3.43 -3.94
C ALA A 152 5.65 -4.62 -3.75
N HIS A 153 4.49 -4.59 -4.41
CA HIS A 153 3.53 -5.70 -4.39
C HIS A 153 4.11 -6.98 -5.03
N LEU A 154 4.78 -6.86 -6.18
CA LEU A 154 5.41 -8.01 -6.85
C LEU A 154 6.56 -8.61 -6.04
N SER A 155 7.34 -7.76 -5.37
CA SER A 155 8.40 -8.17 -4.46
C SER A 155 7.87 -8.78 -3.16
N ASN A 156 6.56 -8.68 -2.88
CA ASN A 156 5.94 -9.16 -1.65
C ASN A 156 6.29 -8.33 -0.40
N LEU A 157 6.37 -7.01 -0.55
CA LEU A 157 6.54 -6.09 0.57
C LEU A 157 5.31 -6.14 1.49
N ALA A 158 5.53 -6.40 2.78
CA ALA A 158 4.48 -6.42 3.78
C ALA A 158 3.86 -5.03 4.00
N LYS A 159 2.63 -4.99 4.52
CA LYS A 159 1.92 -3.76 4.87
C LYS A 159 1.32 -3.87 6.26
N LEU A 160 1.26 -2.75 6.98
CA LEU A 160 0.52 -2.66 8.24
C LEU A 160 -0.88 -2.14 7.96
N GLU A 161 -1.85 -3.02 8.11
CA GLU A 161 -3.26 -2.73 7.87
C GLU A 161 -4.04 -2.70 9.18
N PRO A 162 -5.05 -1.84 9.31
CA PRO A 162 -5.91 -1.82 10.48
C PRO A 162 -6.64 -3.16 10.64
N VAL A 163 -6.73 -3.64 11.88
CA VAL A 163 -7.52 -4.80 12.25
C VAL A 163 -8.98 -4.38 12.45
N ASP A 164 -9.90 -5.27 12.12
CA ASP A 164 -11.32 -5.10 12.44
C ASP A 164 -11.54 -5.08 13.95
N MET A 165 -12.20 -4.04 14.44
CA MET A 165 -12.46 -3.82 15.86
C MET A 165 -13.38 -4.86 16.46
N HIS A 166 -14.22 -5.54 15.67
CA HIS A 166 -15.03 -6.65 16.15
C HIS A 166 -14.19 -7.85 16.62
N LEU A 167 -12.93 -7.97 16.17
CA LEU A 167 -12.02 -9.02 16.66
C LEU A 167 -11.39 -8.67 18.01
N LEU A 168 -11.23 -7.37 18.27
CA LEU A 168 -10.60 -6.84 19.48
C LEU A 168 -11.64 -6.61 20.59
N ALA A 169 -12.82 -6.13 20.25
CA ALA A 169 -13.95 -5.97 21.17
C ALA A 169 -15.15 -6.69 20.53
N PRO A 170 -15.31 -8.01 20.72
CA PRO A 170 -16.38 -8.78 20.11
C PRO A 170 -17.76 -8.36 20.59
N ASP A 171 -18.80 -8.74 19.85
CA ASP A 171 -20.16 -8.67 20.40
C ASP A 171 -20.28 -9.72 21.51
N PRO A 172 -20.83 -9.35 22.69
CA PRO A 172 -20.93 -10.24 23.82
C PRO A 172 -21.74 -11.48 23.46
N GLY A 173 -21.26 -12.66 23.88
CA GLY A 173 -21.97 -13.92 23.74
C GLY A 173 -23.28 -13.96 24.55
N PRO A 174 -24.17 -14.92 24.24
CA PRO A 174 -25.41 -15.11 25.00
C PRO A 174 -25.16 -15.58 26.45
N VAL A 175 -23.96 -16.13 26.72
CA VAL A 175 -23.48 -16.53 28.04
C VAL A 175 -22.17 -15.78 28.29
N GLN A 176 -21.95 -15.35 29.53
CA GLN A 176 -20.77 -14.62 29.96
C GLN A 176 -20.01 -15.44 31.01
N LEU A 177 -18.67 -15.35 30.99
CA LEU A 177 -17.79 -15.95 31.98
C LEU A 177 -17.39 -14.90 33.01
N ARG A 178 -17.50 -15.23 34.30
CA ARG A 178 -17.01 -14.42 35.42
C ARG A 178 -16.02 -15.24 36.22
N LEU A 179 -14.89 -14.64 36.58
CA LEU A 179 -13.94 -15.23 37.52
C LEU A 179 -14.17 -14.64 38.92
N VAL A 180 -14.64 -15.46 39.85
CA VAL A 180 -14.84 -15.08 41.26
C VAL A 180 -13.80 -15.82 42.09
N ASN A 181 -12.89 -15.09 42.73
CA ASN A 181 -11.80 -15.66 43.54
C ASN A 181 -10.95 -16.72 42.80
N GLY A 182 -10.76 -16.55 41.49
CA GLY A 182 -10.02 -17.51 40.65
C GLY A 182 -10.81 -18.75 40.23
N THR A 183 -12.11 -18.81 40.55
CA THR A 183 -13.02 -19.87 40.11
C THR A 183 -13.92 -19.40 38.98
N LYS A 184 -14.25 -20.28 38.03
CA LYS A 184 -15.14 -19.96 36.91
C LYS A 184 -16.61 -20.13 37.26
N GLU A 185 -17.41 -19.13 36.90
CA GLU A 185 -18.87 -19.16 36.93
C GLU A 185 -19.44 -18.56 35.62
N TYR A 186 -20.43 -19.23 35.04
CA TYR A 186 -21.14 -18.79 33.85
C TYR A 186 -22.51 -18.25 34.21
N TRP A 187 -22.90 -17.16 33.56
CA TRP A 187 -24.16 -16.48 33.79
C TRP A 187 -24.75 -15.96 32.47
N CYS A 188 -26.08 -15.80 32.46
CA CYS A 188 -26.81 -15.28 31.32
C CYS A 188 -27.17 -13.80 31.55
N PRO A 189 -26.90 -12.89 30.59
CA PRO A 189 -27.33 -11.50 30.69
C PRO A 189 -28.85 -11.38 30.84
N ALA A 190 -29.29 -10.35 31.57
CA ALA A 190 -30.71 -10.06 31.74
C ALA A 190 -31.38 -9.73 30.39
N SER A 191 -32.63 -10.15 30.24
CA SER A 191 -33.39 -9.90 29.01
C SER A 191 -33.86 -8.44 28.91
N ASP A 192 -33.76 -7.85 27.72
CA ASP A 192 -34.15 -6.45 27.48
C ASP A 192 -35.67 -6.22 27.59
N GLN A 193 -36.49 -7.28 27.45
CA GLN A 193 -37.97 -7.20 27.50
C GLN A 193 -38.52 -6.96 28.92
N TYR A 194 -37.71 -7.17 29.95
CA TYR A 194 -38.12 -7.07 31.35
C TYR A 194 -37.41 -5.93 32.11
N GLY A 195 -36.77 -4.97 31.40
CA GLY A 195 -36.22 -3.75 31.99
C GLY A 195 -35.50 -3.95 33.33
N GLY A 196 -34.41 -4.71 33.35
CA GLY A 196 -33.61 -4.93 34.57
C GLY A 196 -34.35 -5.62 35.73
N HIS A 197 -35.52 -6.21 35.47
CA HIS A 197 -36.33 -6.96 36.44
C HIS A 197 -36.75 -8.28 35.80
N ALA A 198 -35.79 -9.18 35.57
CA ALA A 198 -36.15 -10.57 35.31
C ALA A 198 -36.96 -11.05 36.54
N GLU A 199 -38.15 -11.57 36.27
CA GLU A 199 -39.13 -12.08 37.23
C GLU A 199 -38.47 -12.60 38.52
N MET A 200 -38.89 -12.09 39.69
CA MET A 200 -38.41 -12.48 41.03
C MET A 200 -38.16 -14.00 41.11
N GLY A 201 -36.93 -14.40 40.82
CA GLY A 201 -36.40 -15.72 41.08
C GLY A 201 -36.20 -15.78 42.57
N LYS A 202 -36.98 -16.62 43.23
CA LYS A 202 -37.13 -16.73 44.69
C LYS A 202 -35.89 -17.27 45.42
N ASP A 203 -34.72 -17.11 44.81
CA ASP A 203 -33.44 -17.58 45.32
C ASP A 203 -32.34 -16.63 44.82
N ASP A 204 -31.89 -15.69 45.68
CA ASP A 204 -30.66 -14.89 45.52
C ASP A 204 -29.39 -15.76 45.47
N THR A 205 -29.56 -17.08 45.37
CA THR A 205 -28.51 -18.06 45.50
C THR A 205 -28.13 -18.70 44.16
N ASP A 206 -28.83 -18.58 43.02
CA ASP A 206 -28.41 -19.22 41.75
C ASP A 206 -27.76 -18.23 40.75
N PRO A 207 -26.41 -18.12 40.66
CA PRO A 207 -25.69 -17.23 39.73
C PRO A 207 -25.91 -17.52 38.26
N SER A 208 -26.54 -18.66 37.92
CA SER A 208 -26.84 -19.01 36.52
C SER A 208 -28.08 -18.27 35.99
N LEU A 209 -28.85 -17.63 36.87
CA LEU A 209 -29.99 -16.79 36.54
C LEU A 209 -29.59 -15.31 36.54
N PRO A 210 -30.21 -14.46 35.70
CA PRO A 210 -29.88 -13.03 35.67
C PRO A 210 -30.30 -12.36 36.98
N HIS A 211 -29.38 -11.64 37.64
CA HIS A 211 -29.70 -10.82 38.81
C HIS A 211 -30.06 -9.37 38.42
N ASP A 212 -30.80 -8.66 39.28
CA ASP A 212 -31.19 -7.24 39.08
C ASP A 212 -29.97 -6.30 38.89
N THR A 213 -28.78 -6.71 39.35
CA THR A 213 -27.53 -5.96 39.19
C THR A 213 -26.74 -6.35 37.93
N ASP A 214 -27.12 -7.43 37.24
CA ASP A 214 -26.41 -7.88 36.05
C ASP A 214 -26.83 -7.06 34.83
N PRO A 215 -25.86 -6.65 33.97
CA PRO A 215 -26.18 -5.85 32.80
C PRO A 215 -27.01 -6.65 31.80
N THR A 216 -27.92 -5.97 31.10
CA THR A 216 -28.66 -6.60 30.00
C THR A 216 -27.74 -6.86 28.81
N LEU A 217 -28.14 -7.77 27.92
CA LEU A 217 -27.37 -8.05 26.70
C LEU A 217 -27.21 -6.79 25.84
N THR A 218 -28.21 -5.91 25.79
CA THR A 218 -28.09 -4.63 25.08
C THR A 218 -27.07 -3.71 25.74
N MET A 219 -27.05 -3.61 27.07
CA MET A 219 -26.03 -2.81 27.78
C MET A 219 -24.60 -3.31 27.49
N LEU A 220 -24.40 -4.63 27.47
CA LEU A 220 -23.09 -5.21 27.12
C LEU A 220 -22.71 -4.92 25.66
N LYS A 221 -23.68 -4.96 24.74
CA LYS A 221 -23.45 -4.58 23.33
C LYS A 221 -23.09 -3.10 23.19
N ASP A 222 -23.77 -2.22 23.92
CA ASP A 222 -23.49 -0.80 23.92
C ASP A 222 -22.10 -0.49 24.48
N GLN A 223 -21.70 -1.15 25.57
CA GLN A 223 -20.35 -1.05 26.12
C GLN A 223 -19.29 -1.52 25.12
N ALA A 224 -19.51 -2.66 24.46
CA ALA A 224 -18.62 -3.16 23.43
C ALA A 224 -18.55 -2.19 22.22
N ALA A 225 -19.69 -1.60 21.82
CA ALA A 225 -19.75 -0.60 20.76
C ALA A 225 -19.02 0.70 21.12
N GLU A 226 -19.12 1.17 22.37
CA GLU A 226 -18.40 2.34 22.87
C GLU A 226 -16.89 2.10 22.89
N LEU A 227 -16.45 0.94 23.40
CA LEU A 227 -15.05 0.53 23.37
C LEU A 227 -14.52 0.47 21.94
N ARG A 228 -15.26 -0.15 21.01
CA ARG A 228 -14.91 -0.14 19.58
C ARG A 228 -14.80 1.28 19.06
N ALA A 229 -15.77 2.16 19.33
CA ALA A 229 -15.73 3.54 18.84
C ALA A 229 -14.49 4.28 19.35
N SER A 230 -14.08 4.06 20.61
CA SER A 230 -12.85 4.62 21.18
C SER A 230 -11.60 4.12 20.45
N TRP A 231 -11.52 2.82 20.17
CA TRP A 231 -10.39 2.20 19.49
C TRP A 231 -10.35 2.51 17.99
N VAL A 232 -11.49 2.62 17.31
CA VAL A 232 -11.57 3.13 15.93
C VAL A 232 -11.00 4.55 15.87
N ARG A 233 -11.38 5.43 16.80
CA ARG A 233 -10.84 6.80 16.86
C ARG A 233 -9.34 6.78 17.11
N TRP A 234 -8.85 5.94 18.01
CA TRP A 234 -7.43 5.81 18.31
C TRP A 234 -6.62 5.24 17.14
N GLN A 235 -7.10 4.15 16.52
CA GLN A 235 -6.51 3.56 15.31
C GLN A 235 -6.47 4.60 14.18
N GLY A 236 -7.56 5.34 13.98
CA GLY A 236 -7.62 6.44 13.02
C GLY A 236 -6.60 7.53 13.32
N ASN A 237 -6.42 7.92 14.58
CA ASN A 237 -5.36 8.85 14.98
C ASN A 237 -3.97 8.31 14.59
N ILE A 238 -3.67 7.05 14.89
CA ILE A 238 -2.38 6.43 14.52
C ILE A 238 -2.17 6.41 13.01
N GLU A 239 -3.22 6.22 12.22
CA GLU A 239 -3.16 6.33 10.75
C GLU A 239 -2.91 7.76 10.24
N GLY A 240 -2.81 8.75 11.14
CA GLY A 240 -2.66 10.16 10.80
C GLY A 240 -3.98 10.86 10.48
N LYS A 241 -5.13 10.30 10.89
CA LYS A 241 -6.45 10.95 10.81
C LYS A 241 -6.79 11.60 12.16
N GLY A 242 -7.95 12.25 12.26
CA GLY A 242 -8.45 12.79 13.53
C GLY A 242 -7.50 13.83 14.16
N MET A 243 -7.18 13.71 15.45
CA MET A 243 -6.32 14.67 16.15
C MET A 243 -4.90 14.75 15.56
N LEU A 244 -4.39 13.63 15.04
CA LEU A 244 -3.05 13.54 14.45
C LEU A 244 -3.01 13.94 12.97
N SER A 245 -4.14 14.37 12.38
CA SER A 245 -4.15 14.94 11.01
C SER A 245 -3.30 16.19 10.89
N TRP A 246 -3.02 16.89 12.01
CA TRP A 246 -2.14 18.06 12.03
C TRP A 246 -0.65 17.71 12.14
N PHE A 247 -0.30 16.46 12.44
CA PHE A 247 1.10 16.06 12.64
C PHE A 247 1.93 16.22 11.37
N ARG A 248 1.48 15.67 10.23
CA ARG A 248 2.20 15.81 8.96
C ARG A 248 2.25 17.27 8.49
N PRO A 249 1.13 18.02 8.45
CA PRO A 249 1.15 19.43 8.06
C PRO A 249 2.01 20.29 9.00
N GLY A 250 1.95 20.05 10.32
CA GLY A 250 2.74 20.78 11.30
C GLY A 250 4.25 20.56 11.18
N LEU A 251 4.68 19.32 10.95
CA LEU A 251 6.09 19.01 10.66
C LEU A 251 6.56 19.69 9.37
N SER A 252 5.73 19.68 8.33
CA SER A 252 6.01 20.39 7.08
C SER A 252 6.19 21.90 7.31
N GLY A 253 5.32 22.51 8.12
CA GLY A 253 5.46 23.89 8.59
C GLY A 253 6.79 24.14 9.31
N ALA A 254 7.13 23.31 10.29
CA ALA A 254 8.36 23.46 11.07
C ALA A 254 9.63 23.37 10.19
N PHE A 255 9.69 22.39 9.28
CA PHE A 255 10.84 22.22 8.38
C PHE A 255 10.97 23.37 7.38
N ASN A 256 9.86 23.86 6.83
CA ASN A 256 9.88 25.02 5.94
C ASN A 256 10.31 26.30 6.67
N THR A 257 9.88 26.49 7.92
CA THR A 257 10.33 27.59 8.77
C THR A 257 11.82 27.47 9.08
N ALA A 258 12.31 26.29 9.47
CA ALA A 258 13.73 26.04 9.70
C ALA A 258 14.57 26.32 8.45
N ARG A 259 14.14 25.83 7.28
CA ARG A 259 14.76 26.15 5.99
C ARG A 259 14.86 27.66 5.76
N ARG A 260 13.78 28.40 5.99
CA ARG A 260 13.75 29.86 5.80
C ARG A 260 14.73 30.56 6.74
N THR A 261 14.80 30.15 8.00
CA THR A 261 15.77 30.67 8.99
C THR A 261 17.22 30.46 8.54
N LEU A 262 17.51 29.29 7.97
CA LEU A 262 18.85 28.91 7.49
C LEU A 262 19.18 29.51 6.11
N SER A 263 18.20 30.05 5.39
CA SER A 263 18.38 30.61 4.04
C SER A 263 18.91 32.05 4.07
N THR A 264 19.50 32.48 2.96
CA THR A 264 19.91 33.88 2.72
C THR A 264 18.88 34.56 1.81
N ALA A 265 18.84 35.90 1.84
CA ALA A 265 17.94 36.66 0.98
C ALA A 265 18.17 36.39 -0.52
N GLN A 266 19.42 36.12 -0.91
CA GLN A 266 19.77 35.78 -2.28
C GLN A 266 19.22 34.40 -2.68
N LEU A 267 19.29 33.41 -1.78
CA LEU A 267 18.75 32.07 -2.02
C LEU A 267 17.24 32.08 -2.23
N LEU A 268 16.50 32.89 -1.47
CA LEU A 268 15.04 32.97 -1.55
C LEU A 268 14.55 33.73 -2.80
N LYS A 269 15.38 34.62 -3.38
CA LYS A 269 15.03 35.34 -4.62
C LYS A 269 15.27 34.52 -5.89
N SER A 270 16.04 33.44 -5.80
CA SER A 270 16.46 32.63 -6.94
C SER A 270 15.69 31.30 -6.97
N PRO A 271 14.91 31.01 -8.03
CA PRO A 271 14.07 29.80 -8.10
C PRO A 271 14.83 28.47 -7.98
N LEU A 272 16.01 28.34 -8.58
CA LEU A 272 16.80 27.10 -8.56
C LEU A 272 17.40 26.79 -7.17
N PRO A 273 18.10 27.73 -6.50
CA PRO A 273 18.50 27.53 -5.11
C PRO A 273 17.34 27.30 -4.14
N LEU A 274 16.21 27.99 -4.36
CA LEU A 274 15.00 27.79 -3.57
C LEU A 274 14.41 26.38 -3.77
N PHE A 275 14.38 25.88 -5.00
CA PHE A 275 14.00 24.49 -5.28
C PHE A 275 14.89 23.51 -4.50
N GLY A 276 16.21 23.65 -4.60
CA GLY A 276 17.17 22.77 -3.91
C GLY A 276 17.01 22.77 -2.39
N THR A 277 16.85 23.93 -1.77
CA THR A 277 16.63 24.02 -0.32
C THR A 277 15.24 23.49 0.08
N SER A 278 14.22 23.68 -0.76
CA SER A 278 12.86 23.17 -0.52
C SER A 278 12.82 21.63 -0.56
N VAL A 279 13.61 20.98 -1.40
CA VAL A 279 13.76 19.50 -1.42
C VAL A 279 14.32 18.97 -0.09
N LEU A 280 15.20 19.73 0.59
CA LEU A 280 15.67 19.34 1.92
C LEU A 280 14.57 19.45 2.97
N ALA A 281 13.72 20.48 2.88
CA ALA A 281 12.57 20.65 3.77
C ALA A 281 11.46 19.60 3.53
N THR A 282 11.37 18.99 2.35
CA THR A 282 10.37 17.95 2.07
C THR A 282 10.63 16.61 2.77
N SER A 283 11.80 16.47 3.41
CA SER A 283 12.07 15.36 4.35
C SER A 283 11.02 15.26 5.45
N ALA A 284 10.36 16.36 5.83
CA ALA A 284 9.26 16.37 6.78
C ALA A 284 8.15 15.38 6.44
N GLY A 285 7.73 15.31 5.17
CA GLY A 285 6.69 14.37 4.72
C GLY A 285 7.14 12.93 4.89
N GLY A 286 8.39 12.62 4.51
CA GLY A 286 8.94 11.29 4.67
C GLY A 286 9.13 10.87 6.12
N VAL A 287 9.66 11.75 6.97
CA VAL A 287 9.82 11.52 8.41
C VAL A 287 8.47 11.33 9.10
N ALA A 288 7.47 12.13 8.75
CA ALA A 288 6.13 12.01 9.32
C ALA A 288 5.50 10.66 8.97
N ASN A 289 5.60 10.21 7.71
CA ASN A 289 5.05 8.91 7.32
C ASN A 289 5.85 7.72 7.81
N PHE A 290 7.17 7.84 7.92
CA PHE A 290 7.97 6.85 8.62
C PHE A 290 7.55 6.74 10.09
N THR A 291 7.38 7.87 10.79
CA THR A 291 6.94 7.90 12.19
C THR A 291 5.55 7.30 12.35
N ILE A 292 4.62 7.62 11.47
CA ILE A 292 3.27 7.02 11.43
C ILE A 292 3.33 5.51 11.10
N GLY A 293 4.20 5.10 10.18
CA GLY A 293 4.39 3.68 9.88
C GLY A 293 4.94 2.90 11.07
N MET A 294 5.91 3.49 11.79
CA MET A 294 6.48 2.89 13.00
C MET A 294 5.50 2.93 14.18
N SER A 295 4.67 3.97 14.30
CA SER A 295 3.72 4.07 15.42
C SER A 295 2.69 2.95 15.42
N LYS A 296 2.30 2.48 14.22
CA LYS A 296 1.45 1.29 14.00
C LYS A 296 2.04 -0.01 14.56
N ALA A 297 3.31 -0.04 14.93
CA ALA A 297 3.99 -1.22 15.46
C ALA A 297 4.61 -1.01 16.84
N MET A 298 4.46 0.17 17.47
CA MET A 298 4.97 0.41 18.83
C MET A 298 4.01 -0.15 19.88
N PRO A 299 4.49 -0.89 20.90
CA PRO A 299 3.63 -1.48 21.93
C PRO A 299 2.66 -0.49 22.58
N TRP A 300 3.17 0.66 23.01
CA TRP A 300 2.40 1.67 23.75
C TRP A 300 1.38 2.45 22.91
N MET A 301 1.41 2.34 21.59
CA MET A 301 0.42 2.96 20.69
C MET A 301 -0.48 1.95 20.01
N SER A 302 0.10 0.86 19.52
CA SER A 302 -0.55 -0.07 18.60
C SER A 302 -1.13 -1.31 19.27
N GLN A 303 -1.06 -1.42 20.60
CA GLN A 303 -1.60 -2.57 21.33
C GLN A 303 -2.73 -2.16 22.27
N VAL A 304 -3.73 -3.01 22.39
CA VAL A 304 -4.87 -2.85 23.30
C VAL A 304 -5.09 -4.12 24.10
N GLN A 305 -5.65 -3.96 25.29
CA GLN A 305 -6.11 -5.09 26.09
C GLN A 305 -7.50 -5.50 25.62
N SER A 306 -7.62 -6.75 25.22
CA SER A 306 -8.86 -7.39 24.77
C SER A 306 -9.18 -8.57 25.68
N ASP A 307 -10.41 -9.05 25.69
CA ASP A 307 -10.78 -10.27 26.39
C ASP A 307 -10.02 -11.48 25.82
N ASN A 308 -9.39 -12.26 26.70
CA ASN A 308 -8.68 -13.49 26.35
C ASN A 308 -9.61 -14.70 26.20
N LEU A 309 -10.91 -14.54 26.45
CA LEU A 309 -11.99 -15.54 26.36
C LEU A 309 -11.87 -16.68 27.38
N ILE A 310 -11.06 -16.48 28.41
CA ILE A 310 -10.92 -17.37 29.58
C ILE A 310 -11.01 -16.56 30.89
N GLY A 311 -11.66 -15.40 30.85
CA GLY A 311 -11.96 -14.58 32.03
C GLY A 311 -10.86 -13.60 32.43
N GLY A 312 -9.87 -13.37 31.57
CA GLY A 312 -8.83 -12.36 31.74
C GLY A 312 -8.63 -11.50 30.50
N THR A 313 -7.49 -10.81 30.42
CA THR A 313 -7.16 -9.97 29.27
C THR A 313 -5.96 -10.52 28.51
N GLN A 314 -5.93 -10.23 27.21
CA GLN A 314 -4.85 -10.52 26.29
C GLN A 314 -4.53 -9.26 25.50
N THR A 315 -3.25 -8.95 25.39
CA THR A 315 -2.75 -7.84 24.59
C THR A 315 -2.80 -8.22 23.11
N LEU A 316 -3.56 -7.46 22.31
CA LEU A 316 -3.71 -7.67 20.87
C LEU A 316 -3.25 -6.42 20.09
N ASN A 317 -2.78 -6.61 18.87
CA ASN A 317 -2.33 -5.53 17.99
C ASN A 317 -3.52 -4.89 17.25
N LEU A 318 -3.56 -3.56 17.19
CA LEU A 318 -4.51 -2.76 16.39
C LEU A 318 -4.22 -2.83 14.89
N PHE A 319 -3.00 -3.19 14.51
CA PHE A 319 -2.56 -3.34 13.13
C PHE A 319 -2.01 -4.74 12.91
N LYS A 320 -2.32 -5.31 11.75
CA LYS A 320 -1.79 -6.61 11.31
C LYS A 320 -0.82 -6.42 10.17
N LEU A 321 0.14 -7.35 10.09
CA LEU A 321 1.06 -7.44 8.98
C LEU A 321 0.40 -8.25 7.85
N THR A 322 -0.03 -7.58 6.80
CA THR A 322 -0.58 -8.23 5.60
C THR A 322 0.51 -8.39 4.56
N ILE A 323 0.68 -9.61 4.05
CA ILE A 323 1.62 -9.93 2.98
C ILE A 323 0.82 -10.17 1.69
N PRO A 324 1.12 -9.47 0.58
CA PRO A 324 0.36 -9.58 -0.67
C PRO A 324 0.24 -11.01 -1.23
N GLN A 325 1.30 -11.82 -1.06
CA GLN A 325 1.35 -13.21 -1.52
C GLN A 325 1.73 -14.10 -0.32
N PRO A 326 0.75 -14.71 0.38
CA PRO A 326 1.00 -15.51 1.59
C PRO A 326 1.93 -16.70 1.38
N ASN A 327 1.94 -17.26 0.16
CA ASN A 327 2.75 -18.44 -0.20
C ASN A 327 4.23 -18.11 -0.49
N ARG A 328 4.65 -16.85 -0.31
CA ARG A 328 6.02 -16.40 -0.55
C ARG A 328 6.57 -15.68 0.67
N PRO A 329 7.89 -15.76 0.93
CA PRO A 329 8.50 -14.97 2.00
C PRO A 329 8.30 -13.48 1.73
N ALA A 330 8.09 -12.71 2.79
CA ALA A 330 8.05 -11.25 2.71
C ALA A 330 9.45 -10.68 2.41
N VAL A 331 9.50 -9.55 1.71
CA VAL A 331 10.78 -8.82 1.50
C VAL A 331 11.41 -8.50 2.84
N SER A 332 12.71 -8.74 2.94
CA SER A 332 13.50 -8.43 4.12
C SER A 332 14.72 -7.56 3.79
N TRP A 333 15.39 -7.05 4.82
CA TRP A 333 16.65 -6.34 4.66
C TRP A 333 17.78 -7.18 4.05
N ARG A 334 17.68 -8.50 4.08
CA ARG A 334 18.66 -9.39 3.43
C ARG A 334 18.62 -9.24 1.91
N ASP A 335 17.46 -8.83 1.39
CA ASP A 335 17.23 -8.66 -0.04
C ASP A 335 17.70 -7.29 -0.53
N ALA A 336 18.31 -6.47 0.34
CA ALA A 336 18.75 -5.11 0.03
C ALA A 336 19.76 -5.04 -1.12
N ALA A 337 20.57 -6.07 -1.34
CA ALA A 337 21.49 -6.14 -2.47
C ALA A 337 20.77 -6.06 -3.83
N SER A 338 19.48 -6.40 -3.88
CA SER A 338 18.62 -6.30 -5.07
C SER A 338 18.03 -4.90 -5.31
N PHE A 339 18.19 -3.95 -4.37
CA PHE A 339 17.63 -2.60 -4.49
C PHE A 339 17.98 -1.86 -5.81
N PRO A 340 19.20 -1.98 -6.37
CA PRO A 340 19.49 -1.38 -7.68
C PRO A 340 18.65 -1.96 -8.82
N ASN A 341 18.33 -3.26 -8.77
CA ASN A 341 17.45 -3.90 -9.74
C ASN A 341 15.99 -3.47 -9.52
N TYR A 342 15.55 -3.37 -8.26
CA TYR A 342 14.25 -2.81 -7.92
C TYR A 342 14.07 -1.40 -8.49
N ALA A 343 15.05 -0.51 -8.32
CA ALA A 343 15.00 0.85 -8.87
C ALA A 343 14.92 0.83 -10.41
N LYS A 344 15.69 -0.02 -11.09
CA LYS A 344 15.60 -0.19 -12.55
C LYS A 344 14.23 -0.68 -12.99
N ASP A 345 13.63 -1.62 -12.26
CA ASP A 345 12.31 -2.16 -12.56
C ASP A 345 11.19 -1.14 -12.31
N VAL A 346 11.32 -0.30 -11.28
CA VAL A 346 10.44 0.86 -11.06
C VAL A 346 10.55 1.84 -12.23
N MET A 347 11.77 2.16 -12.69
CA MET A 347 11.97 3.07 -13.84
C MET A 347 11.42 2.48 -15.14
N TRP A 348 11.55 1.18 -15.36
CA TRP A 348 10.95 0.51 -16.50
C TRP A 348 9.42 0.54 -16.44
N GLU A 349 8.84 0.28 -15.27
CA GLU A 349 7.40 0.33 -15.04
C GLU A 349 6.84 1.74 -15.24
N MET A 350 7.52 2.74 -14.71
CA MET A 350 7.24 4.16 -14.91
C MET A 350 7.29 4.52 -16.41
N GLY A 351 8.34 4.11 -17.13
CA GLY A 351 8.45 4.33 -18.57
C GLY A 351 7.30 3.71 -19.37
N GLY A 352 6.85 2.52 -18.96
CA GLY A 352 5.66 1.87 -19.52
C GLY A 352 4.38 2.69 -19.31
N ARG A 353 4.17 3.20 -18.08
CA ARG A 353 3.01 4.05 -17.73
C ARG A 353 3.02 5.38 -18.48
N ILE A 354 4.17 6.04 -18.61
CA ILE A 354 4.32 7.28 -19.38
C ILE A 354 3.94 7.02 -20.84
N LYS A 355 4.55 5.99 -21.44
CA LYS A 355 4.31 5.68 -22.85
C LYS A 355 2.85 5.34 -23.12
N HIS A 356 2.20 4.64 -22.20
CA HIS A 356 0.78 4.33 -22.31
C HIS A 356 -0.11 5.55 -22.04
N SER A 357 0.26 6.45 -21.13
CA SER A 357 -0.51 7.68 -20.86
C SER A 357 -0.75 8.51 -22.13
N PHE A 358 0.24 8.54 -23.01
CA PHE A 358 0.20 9.28 -24.28
C PHE A 358 -0.05 8.39 -25.51
N ASP A 359 -0.49 7.14 -25.31
CA ASP A 359 -0.76 6.23 -26.42
C ASP A 359 -2.04 6.64 -27.15
N PRO A 360 -1.97 6.99 -28.46
CA PRO A 360 -3.14 7.41 -29.23
C PRO A 360 -4.18 6.30 -29.41
N GLN A 361 -3.83 5.03 -29.13
CA GLN A 361 -4.74 3.89 -29.26
C GLN A 361 -5.59 3.64 -27.99
N ARG A 362 -5.49 4.49 -26.96
CA ARG A 362 -6.30 4.34 -25.74
C ARG A 362 -7.76 4.67 -25.94
N SER A 363 -8.59 4.06 -25.09
CA SER A 363 -10.01 4.37 -25.05
C SER A 363 -10.24 5.83 -24.63
N TRP A 364 -11.19 6.50 -25.28
CA TRP A 364 -11.58 7.87 -24.92
C TRP A 364 -12.02 7.99 -23.45
N ARG A 365 -12.63 6.92 -22.91
CA ARG A 365 -13.01 6.84 -21.50
C ARG A 365 -11.79 6.94 -20.59
N ASP A 366 -10.76 6.12 -20.82
CA ASP A 366 -9.56 6.12 -19.99
C ASP A 366 -8.81 7.45 -20.07
N PHE A 367 -8.70 8.02 -21.28
CA PHE A 367 -8.10 9.34 -21.47
C PHE A 367 -8.88 10.45 -20.77
N SER A 368 -10.22 10.46 -20.91
CA SER A 368 -11.06 11.49 -20.30
C SER A 368 -11.07 11.43 -18.77
N VAL A 369 -11.05 10.24 -18.17
CA VAL A 369 -10.94 10.07 -16.71
C VAL A 369 -9.57 10.55 -16.23
N GLN A 370 -8.49 10.13 -16.90
CA GLN A 370 -7.14 10.58 -16.60
C GLN A 370 -7.02 12.12 -16.64
N THR A 371 -7.59 12.73 -17.69
CA THR A 371 -7.56 14.19 -17.87
C THR A 371 -8.39 14.91 -16.80
N LYS A 372 -9.59 14.40 -16.48
CA LYS A 372 -10.42 14.95 -15.39
C LYS A 372 -9.68 14.90 -14.06
N ASP A 373 -8.99 13.81 -13.77
CA ASP A 373 -8.21 13.65 -12.54
C ASP A 373 -7.00 14.60 -12.48
N ALA A 374 -6.31 14.79 -13.61
CA ALA A 374 -5.23 15.76 -13.72
C ALA A 374 -5.75 17.19 -13.47
N ILE A 375 -6.84 17.58 -14.13
CA ILE A 375 -7.48 18.90 -13.96
C ILE A 375 -7.95 19.10 -12.51
N ARG A 376 -8.52 18.06 -11.90
CA ARG A 376 -8.93 18.08 -10.48
C ARG A 376 -7.74 18.34 -9.57
N ASN A 377 -6.62 17.63 -9.73
CA ASN A 377 -5.42 17.83 -8.91
C ASN A 377 -4.81 19.23 -9.08
N VAL A 378 -4.86 19.77 -10.31
CA VAL A 378 -4.48 21.16 -10.60
C VAL A 378 -5.37 22.14 -9.86
N ALA A 379 -6.70 21.96 -9.95
CA ALA A 379 -7.67 22.82 -9.29
C ALA A 379 -7.54 22.79 -7.76
N ILE A 380 -7.44 21.60 -7.16
CA ILE A 380 -7.26 21.43 -5.71
C ILE A 380 -5.93 22.07 -5.26
N SER A 381 -4.84 21.88 -6.01
CA SER A 381 -3.55 22.47 -5.65
C SER A 381 -3.53 23.99 -5.79
N ALA A 382 -4.22 24.53 -6.79
CA ALA A 382 -4.41 25.95 -7.00
C ALA A 382 -5.22 26.59 -5.85
N ILE A 383 -6.37 26.00 -5.51
CA ILE A 383 -7.22 26.43 -4.38
C ILE A 383 -6.47 26.32 -3.06
N GLY A 384 -5.81 25.19 -2.82
CA GLY A 384 -5.02 24.98 -1.61
C GLY A 384 -3.90 26.01 -1.47
N SER A 385 -3.20 26.32 -2.57
CA SER A 385 -2.13 27.32 -2.55
C SER A 385 -2.66 28.71 -2.22
N MET A 386 -3.80 29.09 -2.81
CA MET A 386 -4.50 30.34 -2.53
C MET A 386 -4.96 30.44 -1.07
N LEU A 387 -5.67 29.43 -0.55
CA LEU A 387 -6.17 29.41 0.83
C LEU A 387 -5.00 29.45 1.82
N SER A 388 -3.94 28.69 1.54
CA SER A 388 -2.75 28.66 2.39
C SER A 388 -2.05 30.01 2.47
N ALA A 389 -1.96 30.75 1.36
CA ALA A 389 -1.37 32.09 1.33
C ALA A 389 -2.14 33.06 2.23
N GLY A 390 -3.49 33.00 2.21
CA GLY A 390 -4.36 33.77 3.09
C GLY A 390 -4.20 33.40 4.57
N ALA A 391 -4.17 32.10 4.89
CA ALA A 391 -3.98 31.62 6.27
C ALA A 391 -2.62 32.03 6.84
N GLY A 392 -1.56 31.94 6.04
CA GLY A 392 -0.23 32.42 6.44
C GLY A 392 -0.21 33.91 6.78
N LYS A 393 -0.85 34.77 5.97
CA LYS A 393 -0.97 36.20 6.27
C LYS A 393 -1.64 36.45 7.62
N LYS A 394 -2.76 35.77 7.86
CA LYS A 394 -3.54 35.91 9.11
C LYS A 394 -2.74 35.49 10.34
N LEU A 395 -1.90 34.46 10.22
CA LEU A 395 -1.00 34.08 11.29
C LEU A 395 0.13 35.11 11.49
N ALA A 396 0.68 35.66 10.40
CA ALA A 396 1.69 36.72 10.48
C ALA A 396 1.16 38.03 11.11
N GLU A 397 -0.12 38.37 10.88
CA GLU A 397 -0.80 39.54 11.47
C GLU A 397 -0.70 39.57 13.01
N LEU A 398 -0.74 38.39 13.66
CA LEU A 398 -0.61 38.28 15.12
C LEU A 398 0.71 38.89 15.63
N MET A 399 1.78 38.75 14.85
CA MET A 399 3.11 39.26 15.17
C MET A 399 3.39 40.64 14.55
N ARG A 400 2.48 41.16 13.72
CA ARG A 400 2.56 42.48 13.07
C ARG A 400 1.58 43.49 13.66
N ASN A 401 1.10 43.25 14.88
CA ASN A 401 0.09 44.08 15.58
C ASN A 401 -1.17 44.31 14.73
N GLY A 402 -1.64 43.27 14.03
CA GLY A 402 -2.84 43.33 13.19
C GLY A 402 -2.59 43.81 11.76
N ASN A 403 -1.36 44.13 11.37
CA ASN A 403 -1.06 44.52 10.00
C ASN A 403 -0.97 43.29 9.06
N PRO A 404 -1.74 43.24 7.96
CA PRO A 404 -1.80 42.11 7.02
C PRO A 404 -0.58 41.97 6.10
N THR A 405 0.27 42.99 6.06
CA THR A 405 1.42 43.11 5.15
C THR A 405 2.71 43.30 5.92
N GLU A 406 3.84 42.95 5.29
CA GLU A 406 5.17 43.11 5.87
C GLU A 406 5.42 44.58 6.27
N LEU A 407 5.98 44.80 7.46
CA LEU A 407 6.30 46.13 7.96
C LEU A 407 7.57 46.68 7.25
N PRO A 408 7.71 48.01 7.08
CA PRO A 408 8.92 48.57 6.47
C PRO A 408 10.20 48.13 7.20
N GLY A 409 11.14 47.51 6.47
CA GLY A 409 12.38 47.00 7.04
C GLY A 409 12.27 45.66 7.77
N GLU A 410 11.10 45.00 7.74
CA GLU A 410 10.92 43.68 8.35
C GLU A 410 11.88 42.67 7.72
N SER A 411 12.69 42.00 8.56
CA SER A 411 13.59 40.95 8.10
C SER A 411 12.77 39.74 7.63
N PHE A 412 13.21 39.10 6.54
CA PHE A 412 12.60 37.84 6.07
C PHE A 412 12.74 36.68 7.08
N LYS A 413 13.57 36.84 8.12
CA LYS A 413 13.73 35.93 9.26
C LYS A 413 12.97 36.39 10.52
N ALA A 414 12.21 37.48 10.45
CA ALA A 414 11.40 37.96 11.57
C ALA A 414 10.34 36.91 11.98
N GLY A 415 9.95 36.90 13.24
CA GLY A 415 8.97 35.94 13.78
C GLY A 415 7.65 35.93 12.99
N SER A 416 7.18 37.08 12.52
CA SER A 416 6.02 37.24 11.61
C SER A 416 6.19 36.51 10.28
N SER A 417 7.35 36.63 9.63
CA SER A 417 7.67 35.92 8.38
C SER A 417 7.81 34.41 8.58
N LEU A 418 8.36 33.98 9.72
CA LEU A 418 8.47 32.56 10.09
C LEU A 418 7.09 31.95 10.37
N LEU A 419 6.22 32.70 11.06
CA LEU A 419 4.85 32.30 11.35
C LEU A 419 3.97 32.29 10.08
N GLN A 420 4.23 33.21 9.14
CA GLN A 420 3.64 33.18 7.80
C GLN A 420 4.00 31.88 7.07
N GLN A 421 5.29 31.53 7.01
CA GLN A 421 5.79 30.32 6.34
C GLN A 421 5.20 29.04 6.95
N PHE A 422 5.16 28.99 8.29
CA PHE A 422 4.53 27.89 9.02
C PHE A 422 3.05 27.75 8.62
N GLY A 423 2.30 28.84 8.68
CA GLY A 423 0.89 28.88 8.30
C GLY A 423 0.63 28.43 6.86
N GLN A 424 1.37 28.98 5.90
CA GLN A 424 1.20 28.63 4.49
C GLN A 424 1.53 27.15 4.21
N SER A 425 2.55 26.57 4.85
CA SER A 425 2.90 25.17 4.62
C SER A 425 1.88 24.23 5.28
N THR A 426 1.56 24.47 6.55
CA THR A 426 0.62 23.66 7.33
C THR A 426 -0.77 23.68 6.71
N THR A 427 -1.31 24.87 6.37
CA THR A 427 -2.64 24.97 5.77
C THR A 427 -2.68 24.34 4.37
N TYR A 428 -1.61 24.47 3.58
CA TYR A 428 -1.57 23.86 2.25
C TYR A 428 -1.67 22.33 2.31
N ASP A 429 -0.90 21.71 3.20
CA ASP A 429 -0.88 20.25 3.35
C ASP A 429 -2.20 19.74 3.94
N TYR A 430 -2.74 20.44 4.95
CA TYR A 430 -4.04 20.11 5.53
C TYR A 430 -5.19 20.20 4.51
N VAL A 431 -5.28 21.31 3.76
CA VAL A 431 -6.31 21.50 2.73
C VAL A 431 -6.18 20.44 1.65
N TRP A 432 -4.95 20.10 1.25
CA TRP A 432 -4.70 19.06 0.26
C TRP A 432 -5.23 17.69 0.71
N GLU A 433 -4.86 17.26 1.92
CA GLU A 433 -5.31 15.97 2.48
C GLU A 433 -6.84 15.95 2.67
N ALA A 434 -7.42 17.00 3.27
CA ALA A 434 -8.87 17.09 3.50
C ALA A 434 -9.69 17.10 2.19
N PHE A 435 -9.23 17.81 1.16
CA PHE A 435 -9.93 17.82 -0.14
C PHE A 435 -9.83 16.48 -0.86
N ARG A 436 -8.71 15.77 -0.74
CA ARG A 436 -8.58 14.42 -1.32
C ARG A 436 -9.56 13.45 -0.67
N ASP A 437 -9.64 13.47 0.65
CA ASP A 437 -10.58 12.65 1.41
C ASP A 437 -12.04 12.99 1.06
N PHE A 438 -12.40 14.28 1.02
CA PHE A 438 -13.74 14.74 0.68
C PHE A 438 -14.16 14.32 -0.74
N THR A 439 -13.25 14.45 -1.70
CA THR A 439 -13.52 14.10 -3.11
C THR A 439 -13.39 12.60 -3.39
N LYS A 440 -13.05 11.78 -2.38
CA LYS A 440 -12.71 10.35 -2.52
C LYS A 440 -11.76 10.13 -3.70
N SER A 441 -10.81 11.05 -3.87
CA SER A 441 -9.98 11.09 -5.07
C SER A 441 -8.77 10.18 -4.93
N ASP A 442 -8.94 8.94 -5.36
CA ASP A 442 -7.80 8.14 -5.77
C ASP A 442 -7.36 8.57 -7.17
N THR A 443 -6.05 8.69 -7.36
CA THR A 443 -5.47 8.98 -8.68
C THR A 443 -5.80 7.83 -9.63
N TYR A 444 -6.38 8.11 -10.80
CA TYR A 444 -6.67 7.09 -11.81
C TYR A 444 -5.53 6.10 -11.99
N ASP A 445 -5.82 4.83 -11.72
CA ASP A 445 -4.85 3.75 -11.86
C ASP A 445 -4.74 3.31 -13.33
N ILE A 446 -3.58 3.57 -13.93
CA ILE A 446 -3.28 3.24 -15.32
C ILE A 446 -2.88 1.75 -15.46
N SER A 447 -2.64 1.05 -14.34
CA SER A 447 -2.15 -0.35 -14.34
C SER A 447 -3.05 -1.30 -15.14
N PRO A 448 -4.39 -1.31 -14.96
CA PRO A 448 -5.25 -2.27 -15.64
C PRO A 448 -5.31 -2.06 -17.17
N SER A 449 -5.24 -0.81 -17.64
CA SER A 449 -5.21 -0.53 -19.08
C SER A 449 -3.84 -0.87 -19.69
N LEU A 450 -2.75 -0.55 -18.98
CA LEU A 450 -1.40 -0.90 -19.38
C LEU A 450 -1.20 -2.42 -19.45
N ASP A 451 -1.74 -3.16 -18.50
CA ASP A 451 -1.65 -4.62 -18.47
C ASP A 451 -2.39 -5.26 -19.64
N ARG A 452 -3.61 -4.81 -19.92
CA ARG A 452 -4.34 -5.24 -21.12
C ARG A 452 -3.55 -4.97 -22.41
N ALA A 453 -2.96 -3.79 -22.55
CA ALA A 453 -2.15 -3.46 -23.73
C ALA A 453 -0.89 -4.35 -23.82
N ARG A 454 -0.25 -4.63 -22.69
CA ARG A 454 0.89 -5.53 -22.60
C ARG A 454 0.49 -6.98 -22.94
N ASP A 455 -0.66 -7.46 -22.46
CA ASP A 455 -1.20 -8.80 -22.76
C ASP A 455 -1.53 -8.94 -24.23
N GLN A 456 -2.19 -7.95 -24.82
CA GLN A 456 -2.45 -7.90 -26.26
C GLN A 456 -1.14 -7.92 -27.07
N LYS A 457 -0.12 -7.18 -26.62
CA LYS A 457 1.21 -7.20 -27.26
C LYS A 457 1.90 -8.56 -27.12
N GLN A 458 1.77 -9.22 -25.99
CA GLN A 458 2.30 -10.57 -25.79
C GLN A 458 1.61 -11.57 -26.71
N LEU A 459 0.28 -11.51 -26.81
CA LEU A 459 -0.51 -12.35 -27.70
C LEU A 459 -0.20 -12.07 -29.17
N SER A 460 -0.01 -10.81 -29.57
CA SER A 460 0.33 -10.46 -30.95
C SER A 460 1.74 -10.94 -31.33
N LEU A 461 2.72 -10.80 -30.43
CA LEU A 461 4.07 -11.36 -30.62
C LEU A 461 4.03 -12.89 -30.71
N LEU A 462 3.23 -13.54 -29.86
CA LEU A 462 3.03 -14.99 -29.91
C LEU A 462 2.42 -15.43 -31.25
N PHE A 463 1.38 -14.73 -31.71
CA PHE A 463 0.73 -15.03 -32.97
C PHE A 463 1.67 -14.82 -34.17
N GLN A 464 2.41 -13.70 -34.20
CA GLN A 464 3.42 -13.44 -35.23
C GLN A 464 4.54 -14.49 -35.20
N ALA A 465 5.01 -14.88 -34.02
CA ALA A 465 6.02 -15.93 -33.89
C ALA A 465 5.51 -17.26 -34.42
N LYS A 466 4.28 -17.66 -34.08
CA LYS A 466 3.64 -18.88 -34.62
C LYS A 466 3.49 -18.80 -36.14
N GLN A 467 3.13 -17.65 -36.69
CA GLN A 467 3.01 -17.45 -38.14
C GLN A 467 4.36 -17.60 -38.85
N GLU A 468 5.44 -17.01 -38.32
CA GLU A 468 6.78 -17.16 -38.87
C GLU A 468 7.31 -18.61 -38.71
N CYS A 469 7.00 -19.28 -37.60
CA CYS A 469 7.34 -20.71 -37.43
C CYS A 469 6.57 -21.59 -38.43
N GLY A 470 5.30 -21.28 -38.71
CA GLY A 470 4.54 -21.95 -39.77
C GLY A 470 5.16 -21.77 -41.15
N LYS A 471 5.61 -20.55 -41.49
CA LYS A 471 6.37 -20.29 -42.73
C LYS A 471 7.69 -21.05 -42.78
N LEU A 472 8.38 -21.12 -41.65
CA LEU A 472 9.64 -21.85 -41.52
C LEU A 472 9.46 -23.33 -41.86
N LEU A 473 8.41 -23.97 -41.32
CA LEU A 473 8.09 -25.36 -41.60
C LEU A 473 7.84 -25.62 -43.09
N VAL A 474 7.09 -24.73 -43.76
CA VAL A 474 6.85 -24.83 -45.20
C VAL A 474 8.16 -24.69 -45.99
N LEU A 475 8.98 -23.69 -45.65
CA LEU A 475 10.28 -23.47 -46.31
C LEU A 475 11.25 -24.64 -46.08
N MET A 476 11.26 -25.24 -44.89
CA MET A 476 12.06 -26.43 -44.60
C MET A 476 11.57 -27.65 -45.39
N TYR A 477 10.26 -27.80 -45.57
CA TYR A 477 9.69 -28.85 -46.42
C TYR A 477 10.07 -28.66 -47.90
N GLU A 478 10.00 -27.43 -48.41
CA GLU A 478 10.44 -27.08 -49.77
C GLU A 478 11.95 -27.30 -49.95
N TRP A 479 12.74 -26.93 -48.95
CA TRP A 479 14.19 -27.16 -48.93
C TRP A 479 14.53 -28.65 -49.03
N ARG A 480 13.88 -29.48 -48.20
CA ARG A 480 14.06 -30.94 -48.22
C ARG A 480 13.75 -31.54 -49.59
N ARG A 481 12.70 -31.05 -50.27
CA ARG A 481 12.34 -31.50 -51.63
C ARG A 481 13.39 -31.15 -52.69
N LEU A 482 14.16 -30.09 -52.48
CA LEU A 482 15.18 -29.61 -53.42
C LEU A 482 16.58 -30.20 -53.16
N MET A 483 16.74 -30.98 -52.09
CA MET A 483 18.01 -31.61 -51.71
C MET A 483 18.07 -33.07 -52.20
N PRO A 484 19.22 -33.52 -52.74
CA PRO A 484 19.37 -34.89 -53.22
C PRO A 484 19.29 -35.93 -52.08
N PRO A 485 18.85 -37.17 -52.34
CA PRO A 485 18.48 -38.16 -51.32
C PRO A 485 19.57 -38.48 -50.30
N HIS A 486 20.85 -38.40 -50.68
CA HIS A 486 21.99 -38.65 -49.78
C HIS A 486 22.26 -37.53 -48.76
N VAL A 487 21.67 -36.34 -48.94
CA VAL A 487 21.72 -35.22 -47.97
C VAL A 487 20.49 -35.25 -47.05
N GLN A 488 19.41 -35.93 -47.46
CA GLN A 488 18.19 -36.07 -46.66
C GLN A 488 18.42 -36.87 -45.36
N ASP A 489 19.47 -37.71 -45.30
CA ASP A 489 19.86 -38.49 -44.11
C ASP A 489 20.67 -37.66 -43.09
N ILE A 490 21.25 -36.52 -43.49
CA ILE A 490 22.05 -35.64 -42.61
C ILE A 490 21.14 -34.64 -41.87
N GLU A 491 19.98 -34.31 -42.43
CA GLU A 491 19.02 -33.38 -41.84
C GLU A 491 18.07 -34.09 -40.86
N HIS A 492 18.61 -34.51 -39.71
CA HIS A 492 17.84 -34.75 -38.47
C HIS A 492 17.22 -33.45 -37.89
N ILE A 493 17.08 -32.40 -38.68
CA ILE A 493 16.63 -31.05 -38.28
C ILE A 493 15.08 -30.95 -38.34
N ALA A 494 14.38 -31.89 -38.97
CA ALA A 494 12.95 -31.77 -39.29
C ALA A 494 12.01 -32.82 -38.66
N LEU A 495 12.47 -33.64 -37.69
CA LEU A 495 11.63 -34.64 -37.01
C LEU A 495 11.39 -34.30 -35.53
N GLN A 496 11.19 -33.02 -35.22
CA GLN A 496 10.34 -32.66 -34.09
C GLN A 496 9.14 -31.88 -34.62
N SER A 497 8.08 -32.63 -34.89
CA SER A 497 6.69 -32.19 -34.93
C SER A 497 6.27 -31.36 -33.69
N ASP A 498 7.12 -31.30 -32.65
CA ASP A 498 6.95 -30.47 -31.45
C ASP A 498 7.17 -28.96 -31.65
N LEU A 499 7.69 -28.49 -32.80
CA LEU A 499 7.85 -27.03 -33.06
C LEU A 499 6.51 -26.25 -32.99
N LEU A 500 5.38 -26.95 -33.09
CA LEU A 500 4.03 -26.37 -32.99
C LEU A 500 3.28 -26.74 -31.70
N GLU A 501 3.73 -27.74 -30.94
CA GLU A 501 2.97 -28.24 -29.80
C GLU A 501 3.54 -27.75 -28.46
N ARG A 502 2.76 -26.83 -27.89
CA ARG A 502 2.70 -26.37 -26.50
C ARG A 502 3.59 -25.20 -26.08
N ASP A 503 4.87 -25.12 -26.46
CA ASP A 503 5.70 -23.95 -26.11
C ASP A 503 6.72 -23.61 -27.20
N LEU A 504 6.63 -22.40 -27.78
CA LEU A 504 7.65 -21.85 -28.68
C LEU A 504 9.00 -21.83 -27.95
N ASN A 505 9.83 -22.83 -28.21
CA ASN A 505 11.11 -23.00 -27.53
C ASN A 505 12.21 -22.26 -28.30
N ALA A 506 12.60 -21.09 -27.79
CA ALA A 506 13.65 -20.25 -28.37
C ALA A 506 14.97 -21.01 -28.57
N ALA A 507 15.27 -22.00 -27.72
CA ALA A 507 16.50 -22.80 -27.81
C ALA A 507 16.49 -23.73 -29.03
N GLN A 508 15.34 -24.30 -29.39
CA GLN A 508 15.20 -25.15 -30.57
C GLN A 508 15.35 -24.33 -31.85
N ILE A 509 14.70 -23.17 -31.94
CA ILE A 509 14.80 -22.29 -33.12
C ILE A 509 16.22 -21.75 -33.29
N LYS A 510 16.91 -21.46 -32.18
CA LYS A 510 18.32 -21.08 -32.19
C LYS A 510 19.21 -22.23 -32.68
N ALA A 511 18.97 -23.45 -32.23
CA ALA A 511 19.71 -24.62 -32.71
C ALA A 511 19.52 -24.83 -34.22
N THR A 512 18.30 -24.65 -34.73
CA THR A 512 18.01 -24.69 -36.19
C THR A 512 18.75 -23.59 -36.94
N HIS A 513 18.77 -22.37 -36.42
CA HIS A 513 19.52 -21.26 -37.01
C HIS A 513 21.03 -21.54 -37.06
N ASP A 514 21.60 -22.03 -35.96
CA ASP A 514 23.03 -22.31 -35.86
C ASP A 514 23.45 -23.48 -36.78
N ALA A 515 22.60 -24.51 -36.89
CA ALA A 515 22.77 -25.60 -37.85
C ALA A 515 22.73 -25.09 -39.30
N LEU A 516 21.72 -24.30 -39.67
CA LEU A 516 21.63 -23.69 -41.00
C LEU A 516 22.87 -22.87 -41.30
N LYS A 517 23.33 -22.03 -40.35
CA LYS A 517 24.51 -21.18 -40.53
C LYS A 517 25.81 -21.98 -40.65
N SER A 518 25.95 -23.10 -39.94
CA SER A 518 27.10 -24.00 -40.11
C SER A 518 27.17 -24.61 -41.51
N GLU A 519 26.01 -24.86 -42.13
CA GLU A 519 25.89 -25.36 -43.49
C GLU A 519 26.22 -24.31 -44.57
N SER A 520 26.14 -23.01 -44.24
CA SER A 520 26.49 -21.89 -45.15
C SER A 520 27.92 -21.98 -45.70
N VAL A 521 28.80 -22.66 -44.96
CA VAL A 521 30.22 -22.83 -45.29
C VAL A 521 30.42 -23.80 -46.47
N SER A 522 29.42 -24.60 -46.84
CA SER A 522 29.47 -25.59 -47.93
C SER A 522 28.91 -25.11 -49.29
N THR A 523 28.71 -23.80 -49.46
CA THR A 523 27.87 -23.18 -50.52
C THR A 523 28.37 -23.28 -51.97
N CYS A 524 29.52 -23.90 -52.25
CA CYS A 524 30.14 -23.90 -53.58
C CYS A 524 29.44 -24.71 -54.68
N GLN A 525 28.34 -25.43 -54.40
CA GLN A 525 27.64 -26.27 -55.41
C GLN A 525 26.12 -26.03 -55.52
N ARG A 526 25.57 -24.96 -54.94
CA ARG A 526 24.11 -24.72 -54.91
C ARG A 526 23.62 -23.89 -56.10
N SER A 527 22.44 -24.23 -56.62
CA SER A 527 21.78 -23.45 -57.68
C SER A 527 21.26 -22.10 -57.16
N SER A 528 21.02 -21.14 -58.05
CA SER A 528 20.46 -19.82 -57.69
C SER A 528 19.13 -19.93 -56.91
N ALA A 529 18.28 -20.90 -57.27
CA ALA A 529 17.02 -21.16 -56.56
C ALA A 529 17.25 -21.68 -55.13
N GLN A 530 18.23 -22.57 -54.92
CA GLN A 530 18.61 -23.07 -53.60
C GLN A 530 19.19 -21.95 -52.73
N LEU A 531 20.08 -21.10 -53.27
CA LEU A 531 20.62 -19.95 -52.54
C LEU A 531 19.52 -18.98 -52.11
N HIS A 532 18.53 -18.74 -52.96
CA HIS A 532 17.40 -17.87 -52.65
C HIS A 532 16.48 -18.45 -51.56
N LEU A 533 16.19 -19.76 -51.61
CA LEU A 533 15.38 -20.43 -50.58
C LEU A 533 16.10 -20.47 -49.23
N TYR A 534 17.41 -20.74 -49.24
CA TYR A 534 18.26 -20.74 -48.06
C TYR A 534 18.33 -19.35 -47.39
N ALA A 535 18.45 -18.28 -48.18
CA ALA A 535 18.39 -16.91 -47.65
C ALA A 535 17.03 -16.59 -46.99
N LYS A 536 15.92 -17.11 -47.55
CA LYS A 536 14.59 -16.98 -46.92
C LYS A 536 14.50 -17.74 -45.61
N LEU A 537 15.05 -18.96 -45.55
CA LEU A 537 15.12 -19.77 -44.32
C LEU A 537 15.84 -19.03 -43.18
N ILE A 538 17.05 -18.53 -43.42
CA ILE A 538 17.82 -17.77 -42.42
C ILE A 538 17.00 -16.56 -41.95
N ASN A 539 16.49 -15.74 -42.87
CA ASN A 539 15.74 -14.53 -42.52
C ASN A 539 14.47 -14.85 -41.70
N THR A 540 13.75 -15.92 -42.03
CA THR A 540 12.57 -16.34 -41.27
C THR A 540 12.94 -16.88 -39.88
N THR A 541 14.04 -17.63 -39.74
CA THR A 541 14.53 -18.05 -38.41
C THR A 541 14.94 -16.86 -37.53
N GLU A 542 15.68 -15.89 -38.08
CA GLU A 542 16.07 -14.67 -37.36
C GLU A 542 14.86 -13.86 -36.90
N LYS A 543 13.84 -13.73 -37.75
CA LYS A 543 12.58 -13.06 -37.41
C LYS A 543 11.83 -13.78 -36.29
N ALA A 544 11.69 -15.11 -36.38
CA ALA A 544 11.04 -15.91 -35.35
C ALA A 544 11.76 -15.78 -34.00
N MET A 545 13.09 -15.93 -33.98
CA MET A 545 13.91 -15.73 -32.77
C MET A 545 13.71 -14.34 -32.16
N LYS A 546 13.72 -13.29 -32.99
CA LYS A 546 13.54 -11.91 -32.53
C LYS A 546 12.17 -11.72 -31.86
N LEU A 547 11.11 -12.27 -32.45
CA LEU A 547 9.75 -12.16 -31.90
C LEU A 547 9.61 -12.89 -30.56
N ILE A 548 10.18 -14.10 -30.45
CA ILE A 548 10.18 -14.89 -29.21
C ILE A 548 11.00 -14.20 -28.13
N ASN A 549 12.22 -13.73 -28.44
CA ASN A 549 13.05 -13.00 -27.49
C ASN A 549 12.36 -11.72 -26.99
N GLN A 550 11.62 -11.02 -27.87
CA GLN A 550 10.82 -9.86 -27.48
C GLN A 550 9.66 -10.24 -26.55
N ARG A 551 8.97 -11.35 -26.81
CA ARG A 551 7.94 -11.90 -25.93
C ARG A 551 8.53 -12.24 -24.57
N ASP A 552 9.63 -12.98 -24.53
CA ASP A 552 10.25 -13.47 -23.30
C ASP A 552 10.81 -12.32 -22.46
N ALA A 553 11.42 -11.32 -23.09
CA ALA A 553 11.82 -10.10 -22.41
C ALA A 553 10.63 -9.32 -21.83
N LEU A 554 9.45 -9.37 -22.44
CA LEU A 554 8.23 -8.77 -21.89
C LEU A 554 7.63 -9.58 -20.73
N VAL A 555 7.75 -10.90 -20.75
CA VAL A 555 7.26 -11.79 -19.67
C VAL A 555 8.20 -11.74 -18.47
N ALA A 556 9.51 -11.84 -18.69
CA ALA A 556 10.53 -11.80 -17.64
C ALA A 556 10.45 -10.52 -16.79
N LYS A 557 10.09 -9.38 -17.39
CA LYS A 557 9.93 -8.10 -16.68
C LYS A 557 8.65 -7.98 -15.86
N ARG A 558 7.69 -8.90 -16.05
CA ARG A 558 6.44 -8.96 -15.27
C ARG A 558 6.53 -9.91 -14.10
N SER A 559 7.36 -10.93 -14.22
CA SER A 559 7.65 -11.85 -13.12
C SER A 559 8.48 -11.12 -12.04
N PRO A 560 8.29 -11.46 -10.75
CA PRO A 560 9.16 -10.97 -9.71
C PRO A 560 10.61 -11.40 -10.00
N VAL A 561 11.56 -10.54 -9.64
CA VAL A 561 12.98 -10.89 -9.60
C VAL A 561 13.12 -12.07 -8.62
N PRO A 562 13.74 -13.19 -9.02
CA PRO A 562 14.00 -14.30 -8.11
C PRO A 562 14.94 -13.91 -6.97
#